data_AF-A0A1X2AJ18-F1
#
_entry.id   AF-A0A1X2AJ18-F1
#
_cell.length_a   1.000
_cell.length_b   1.000
_cell.length_c   1.000
_cell.angle_alpha   90.00
_cell.angle_beta   90.00
_cell.angle_gamma   90.00
#
_symmetry.space_group_name_H-M   'P 1'
#
loop_
_entity.id
_entity.type
_entity.pdbx_description
1 polymer ?
#
loop_
_entity_poly.entity_id
_entity_poly.type
_entity_poly.pdbx_seq_one_letter_code
_entity_poly.pdbx_strand_id
1 'polypeptide(L)'
;MATRFMTDPHAMRAMAGRFDVHAQTVSDEARLMWASSQNISGAGWSGAASASSYNTMGQMNQAFHNIVNMLQSVRDGLIRDANNYEQQEQASQQILSS
;
A
#
# COMPACT_ATOMS: atom_id res chain seq x y z
N MET A 1 1.71 21.78 10.09
CA MET A 1 2.68 20.71 9.72
C MET A 1 2.39 20.05 8.38
N ALA A 2 1.12 19.87 7.96
CA ALA A 2 0.79 19.26 6.66
C ALA A 2 1.30 20.04 5.42
N THR A 3 1.31 21.37 5.46
CA THR A 3 1.74 22.21 4.33
C THR A 3 3.20 21.98 3.92
N ARG A 4 4.09 21.78 4.91
CA ARG A 4 5.51 21.51 4.66
C ARG A 4 5.74 20.13 4.06
N PHE A 5 4.91 19.15 4.45
CA PHE A 5 4.94 17.81 3.87
C PHE A 5 4.51 17.83 2.40
N MET A 6 3.56 18.69 2.06
CA MET A 6 3.09 18.86 0.68
C MET A 6 4.09 19.59 -0.23
N THR A 7 5.20 20.14 0.29
CA THR A 7 6.20 20.87 -0.53
C THR A 7 7.64 20.40 -0.28
N ASP A 8 7.85 19.36 0.53
CA ASP A 8 9.18 18.81 0.85
C ASP A 8 9.37 17.44 0.16
N PRO A 9 10.11 17.39 -0.95
CA PRO A 9 10.36 16.15 -1.70
C PRO A 9 11.00 15.03 -0.87
N HIS A 10 11.85 15.36 0.10
CA HIS A 10 12.49 14.36 0.95
C HIS A 10 11.50 13.74 1.93
N ALA A 11 10.64 14.57 2.54
CA ALA A 11 9.59 14.09 3.44
C ALA A 11 8.58 13.20 2.71
N MET A 12 8.19 13.58 1.48
CA MET A 12 7.31 12.77 0.63
C MET A 12 7.91 11.39 0.32
N ARG A 13 9.19 11.34 -0.08
CA ARG A 13 9.88 10.06 -0.35
C ARG A 13 10.03 9.20 0.90
N ALA A 14 10.32 9.81 2.05
CA ALA A 14 10.38 9.09 3.32
C ALA A 14 9.03 8.44 3.67
N MET A 15 7.93 9.15 3.45
CA MET A 15 6.59 8.59 3.66
C MET A 15 6.22 7.55 2.61
N ALA A 16 6.60 7.74 1.35
CA ALA A 16 6.42 6.74 0.30
C ALA A 16 7.09 5.41 0.67
N GLY A 17 8.30 5.47 1.25
CA GLY A 17 8.98 4.29 1.80
C GLY A 17 8.22 3.61 2.94
N ARG A 18 7.54 4.37 3.81
CA ARG A 18 6.69 3.79 4.86
C ARG A 18 5.47 3.07 4.29
N PHE A 19 4.85 3.64 3.25
CA PHE A 19 3.75 2.99 2.54
C PHE A 19 4.19 1.69 1.85
N ASP A 20 5.41 1.66 1.30
CA ASP A 20 6.01 0.45 0.72
C ASP A 20 6.17 -0.67 1.76
N VAL A 21 6.77 -0.34 2.92
CA VAL A 21 6.93 -1.29 4.03
C VAL A 21 5.56 -1.79 4.54
N HIS A 22 4.57 -0.90 4.62
CA HIS A 22 3.24 -1.28 5.06
C HIS A 22 2.54 -2.20 4.04
N ALA A 23 2.68 -1.93 2.75
CA ALA A 23 2.14 -2.78 1.70
C ALA A 23 2.74 -4.20 1.74
N GLN A 24 4.05 -4.31 1.99
CA GLN A 24 4.73 -5.60 2.19
C GLN A 24 4.19 -6.33 3.42
N THR A 25 4.07 -5.63 4.55
CA THR A 25 3.55 -6.20 5.80
C THR A 25 2.13 -6.76 5.61
N VAL A 26 1.24 -5.98 5.00
CA VAL A 26 -0.15 -6.41 4.72
C VAL A 26 -0.18 -7.62 3.77
N SER A 27 0.68 -7.65 2.75
CA SER A 27 0.79 -8.80 1.84
C SER A 27 1.25 -10.07 2.56
N ASP A 28 2.20 -9.95 3.48
CA ASP A 28 2.72 -11.09 4.24
C ASP A 28 1.68 -11.61 5.25
N GLU A 29 0.99 -10.71 5.94
CA GLU A 29 -0.13 -11.07 6.83
C GLU A 29 -1.27 -11.74 6.07
N ALA A 30 -1.65 -11.21 4.90
CA ALA A 30 -2.67 -11.81 4.04
C ALA A 30 -2.30 -13.23 3.61
N ARG A 31 -1.02 -13.46 3.28
CA ARG A 31 -0.50 -14.78 2.92
C ARG A 31 -0.56 -15.76 4.09
N LEU A 32 -0.20 -15.32 5.29
CA LEU A 32 -0.30 -16.11 6.51
C LEU A 32 -1.75 -16.46 6.84
N MET A 33 -2.67 -15.50 6.72
CA MET A 33 -4.11 -15.74 6.93
C MET A 33 -4.67 -16.76 5.94
N TRP A 34 -4.28 -16.67 4.66
CA TRP A 34 -4.68 -17.64 3.63
C TRP A 34 -4.12 -19.05 3.89
N ALA A 35 -2.90 -19.16 4.43
CA ALA A 35 -2.34 -20.45 4.84
C ALA A 35 -3.06 -21.01 6.08
N SER A 36 -3.38 -20.16 7.05
CA SER A 36 -4.11 -20.53 8.26
C SER A 36 -5.52 -21.05 7.94
N SER A 37 -6.23 -20.40 7.02
CA SER A 37 -7.57 -20.81 6.64
C SER A 37 -7.65 -22.17 5.95
N GLN A 38 -6.64 -22.54 5.18
CA GLN A 38 -6.51 -23.89 4.60
C GLN A 38 -6.25 -24.96 5.66
N ASN A 39 -5.46 -24.66 6.69
CA ASN A 39 -5.26 -25.58 7.82
C ASN A 39 -6.56 -25.76 8.64
N ILE A 40 -7.35 -24.70 8.82
CA ILE A 40 -8.64 -24.77 9.53
C ILE A 40 -9.67 -25.59 8.75
N SER A 41 -9.71 -25.51 7.41
CA SER A 41 -10.62 -26.34 6.61
C SER A 41 -10.30 -27.84 6.73
N GLY A 42 -9.03 -28.20 6.99
CA GLY A 42 -8.60 -29.56 7.30
C GLY A 42 -8.99 -30.07 8.69
N ALA A 43 -9.34 -29.18 9.64
CA ALA A 43 -9.65 -29.52 11.03
C ALA A 43 -11.14 -29.83 11.31
N GLY A 44 -11.96 -30.02 10.28
CA GLY A 44 -13.34 -30.55 10.43
C GLY A 44 -14.47 -29.64 10.01
N TRP A 45 -14.22 -28.56 9.24
CA TRP A 45 -15.30 -27.75 8.65
C TRP A 45 -15.83 -28.44 7.39
N SER A 46 -16.69 -29.44 7.55
CA SER A 46 -17.33 -30.17 6.44
C SER A 46 -18.67 -29.53 6.01
N GLY A 47 -19.01 -29.59 4.73
CA GLY A 47 -20.32 -29.17 4.20
C GLY A 47 -20.47 -27.65 3.99
N ALA A 48 -21.65 -27.10 4.32
CA ALA A 48 -21.98 -25.68 4.10
C ALA A 48 -21.03 -24.70 4.84
N ALA A 49 -20.50 -25.10 5.99
CA ALA A 49 -19.50 -24.34 6.74
C ALA A 49 -18.18 -24.20 5.96
N SER A 50 -17.79 -25.25 5.23
CA SER A 50 -16.61 -25.22 4.36
C SER A 50 -16.77 -24.20 3.23
N ALA A 51 -17.88 -24.31 2.48
CA ALA A 51 -18.18 -23.45 1.34
C ALA A 51 -18.30 -21.97 1.74
N SER A 52 -18.97 -21.67 2.86
CA SER A 52 -19.04 -20.31 3.40
C SER A 52 -17.66 -19.75 3.75
N SER A 53 -16.80 -20.58 4.34
CA SER A 53 -15.47 -20.17 4.77
C SER A 53 -14.54 -19.92 3.59
N TYR A 54 -14.58 -20.77 2.57
CA TYR A 54 -13.88 -20.51 1.31
C TYR A 54 -14.34 -19.20 0.66
N ASN A 55 -15.64 -18.90 0.68
CA ASN A 55 -16.16 -17.62 0.19
C ASN A 55 -15.67 -16.42 1.01
N THR A 56 -15.73 -16.49 2.35
CA THR A 56 -15.19 -15.44 3.22
C THR A 56 -13.70 -15.23 2.98
N MET A 57 -12.92 -16.30 2.81
CA MET A 57 -11.49 -16.22 2.52
C MET A 57 -11.22 -15.61 1.14
N GLY A 58 -12.01 -15.96 0.12
CA GLY A 58 -11.94 -15.34 -1.20
C GLY A 58 -12.21 -13.84 -1.16
N GLN A 59 -13.25 -13.42 -0.42
CA GLN A 59 -13.56 -12.00 -0.21
C GLN A 59 -12.44 -11.27 0.54
N MET A 60 -11.89 -11.89 1.60
CA MET A 60 -10.77 -11.31 2.34
C MET A 60 -9.51 -11.19 1.48
N ASN A 61 -9.18 -12.20 0.68
CA ASN A 61 -8.05 -12.13 -0.24
C ASN A 61 -8.21 -11.00 -1.27
N GLN A 62 -9.41 -10.79 -1.78
CA GLN A 62 -9.69 -9.66 -2.65
C GLN A 62 -9.55 -8.31 -1.93
N ALA A 63 -10.05 -8.21 -0.69
CA ALA A 63 -9.91 -7.02 0.13
C ALA A 63 -8.44 -6.69 0.42
N PHE A 64 -7.60 -7.68 0.74
CA PHE A 64 -6.16 -7.49 0.94
C PHE A 64 -5.47 -6.97 -0.31
N HIS A 65 -5.74 -7.55 -1.48
CA HIS A 65 -5.21 -7.03 -2.74
C HIS A 65 -5.62 -5.57 -2.98
N ASN A 66 -6.88 -5.21 -2.69
CA ASN A 66 -7.34 -3.83 -2.81
C ASN A 66 -6.56 -2.88 -1.87
N ILE A 67 -6.32 -3.30 -0.62
CA ILE A 67 -5.54 -2.51 0.34
C ILE A 67 -4.10 -2.33 -0.15
N VAL A 68 -3.44 -3.39 -0.60
CA VAL A 68 -2.07 -3.32 -1.14
C VAL A 68 -2.00 -2.37 -2.33
N ASN A 69 -2.96 -2.47 -3.27
CA ASN A 69 -3.04 -1.58 -4.43
C ASN A 69 -3.23 -0.11 -4.00
N MET A 70 -4.06 0.15 -2.99
CA MET A 70 -4.23 1.50 -2.45
C MET A 70 -2.94 2.04 -1.82
N LEU A 71 -2.24 1.23 -1.03
CA LEU A 71 -0.97 1.63 -0.39
C LEU A 71 0.11 1.93 -1.44
N GLN A 72 0.22 1.10 -2.48
CA GLN A 72 1.12 1.32 -3.61
C GLN A 72 0.74 2.58 -4.40
N SER A 73 -0.55 2.81 -4.63
CA SER A 73 -1.03 4.01 -5.32
C SER A 73 -0.65 5.30 -4.57
N VAL A 74 -0.78 5.31 -3.24
CA VAL A 74 -0.36 6.46 -2.42
C VAL A 74 1.16 6.66 -2.47
N ARG A 75 1.94 5.58 -2.37
CA ARG A 75 3.40 5.62 -2.53
C ARG A 75 3.80 6.26 -3.86
N ASP A 76 3.22 5.80 -4.96
CA ASP A 76 3.57 6.25 -6.30
C ASP A 76 3.14 7.71 -6.52
N GLY A 77 2.01 8.13 -5.93
CA GLY A 77 1.57 9.52 -5.90
C GLY A 77 2.59 10.43 -5.19
N LEU A 78 3.03 10.04 -4.00
CA LEU A 78 4.04 10.80 -3.23
C LEU A 78 5.37 10.93 -3.98
N ILE A 79 5.82 9.88 -4.66
CA ILE A 79 7.05 9.93 -5.47
C ILE A 79 6.88 10.88 -6.66
N ARG A 80 5.74 10.81 -7.34
CA ARG A 80 5.43 11.70 -8.46
C ARG A 80 5.42 13.16 -8.02
N ASP A 81 4.74 13.45 -6.92
CA ASP A 81 4.64 14.81 -6.39
C ASP A 81 6.02 15.33 -5.98
N ALA A 82 6.84 14.52 -5.31
CA ALA A 82 8.21 14.89 -4.96
C ALA A 82 9.03 15.29 -6.19
N ASN A 83 8.94 14.53 -7.28
CA ASN A 83 9.64 14.83 -8.52
C ASN A 83 9.12 16.11 -9.18
N ASN A 84 7.81 16.36 -9.14
CA ASN A 84 7.21 17.58 -9.67
C ASN A 84 7.70 18.83 -8.91
N TYR A 85 7.79 18.76 -7.58
CA TYR A 85 8.30 19.87 -6.77
C TYR A 85 9.77 20.15 -7.04
N GLU A 86 10.62 19.13 -7.15
CA GLU A 86 12.04 19.34 -7.48
C GLU A 86 12.24 19.99 -8.85
N GLN A 87 11.47 19.59 -9.86
CA GLN A 87 11.54 20.19 -11.19
C GLN A 87 11.10 21.66 -11.18
N GLN A 88 10.02 21.97 -10.47
CA GLN A 88 9.55 23.35 -10.31
C GLN A 88 10.57 24.23 -9.59
N GLU A 89 11.21 23.70 -8.55
CA GLU A 89 12.26 24.41 -7.82
C GLU A 89 13.48 24.67 -8.71
N GLN A 90 13.95 23.68 -9.46
CA GLN A 90 15.07 23.84 -10.41
C GLN A 90 14.75 24.89 -11.51
N ALA A 91 13.56 24.82 -12.09
CA ALA A 91 13.12 25.80 -13.10
C ALA A 91 13.04 27.23 -12.52
N SER A 92 12.55 27.36 -11.28
CA SER A 92 12.49 28.64 -10.58
C SER A 92 13.87 29.21 -10.30
N GLN A 93 14.83 28.38 -9.88
CA GLN A 93 16.21 28.80 -9.65
C GLN A 93 16.91 29.28 -10.92
N GLN A 94 16.66 28.63 -12.07
CA GLN A 94 17.21 29.07 -13.35
C GLN A 94 16.69 30.45 -13.76
N ILE A 95 15.39 30.68 -13.61
CA ILE A 95 14.75 31.98 -13.90
C ILE A 95 15.28 33.07 -12.96
N LEU A 96 15.42 32.77 -11.67
CA LEU A 96 15.90 33.74 -10.67
C LEU A 96 17.40 34.02 -10.78
N SER A 97 18.17 33.12 -11.41
CA SER A 97 19.60 33.31 -11.68
C SER A 97 19.90 34.10 -12.95
N SER A 98 18.87 34.44 -13.75
CA SER A 98 18.94 35.24 -14.98
C SER A 98 18.63 36.71 -14.71
#